data_AF-A0A0Q5CUY7-F1
#
_entry.id   AF-A0A0Q5CUY7-F1
#
_cell.length_a   1.000
_cell.length_b   1.000
_cell.length_c   1.000
_cell.angle_alpha   90.00
_cell.angle_beta   90.00
_cell.angle_gamma   90.00
#
_symmetry.space_group_name_H-M   'P 1'
#
loop_
_entity.id
_entity.type
_entity.pdbx_description
1 polymer ?
#
loop_
_entity_poly.entity_id
_entity_poly.type
_entity_poly.pdbx_seq_one_letter_code
_entity_poly.pdbx_strand_id
1 'polypeptide(L)'
;MISPAFARLLAAARPELNRRMAEARRRHSGFDTAAFGAFLAAAADPVVCAAAAHAPERAGAVALAAFDAALALTAQGHARTQIMQPAAGAAQLRPADAAAANAAAPPAGTPANTGTGADLPASVWRALAPLYVAPLCAQPAAVLGMLTNAALHVQRQRGARVAQWQAIMAQLSPQLAPQWWHAQPNATPAQTGQGPQPGEIAQLSAVGQIAAWRAGMAHFRSGAIAVADSLPEPLAVAAFGAAAAEWSWPALRAALLADPWWAPDTAQRERLQAGIEIGSFTGLGGEFPEPPQVRAAPHGFWVRSGERHALLIADACGAVLHPASADEYDQAEDSFPAQVAVREGTLAINGREVALALPAERLAVVCNRYAAAVTSPYTHAIRVLPL
;
A
#
# COMPACT_ATOMS: atom_id res chain seq x y z
N MET A 1 -19.16 -20.16 10.97
CA MET A 1 -20.51 -19.98 11.55
C MET A 1 -20.61 -18.53 12.04
N ILE A 2 -21.78 -17.90 11.93
CA ILE A 2 -22.01 -16.53 12.42
C ILE A 2 -22.25 -16.59 13.94
N SER A 3 -21.67 -15.66 14.69
CA SER A 3 -21.84 -15.55 16.14
C SER A 3 -23.30 -15.31 16.54
N PRO A 4 -23.71 -15.70 17.76
CA PRO A 4 -25.04 -15.36 18.27
C PRO A 4 -25.33 -13.86 18.31
N ALA A 5 -24.29 -13.03 18.55
CA ALA A 5 -24.42 -11.58 18.58
C ALA A 5 -24.80 -11.03 17.21
N PHE A 6 -24.06 -11.39 16.17
CA PHE A 6 -24.35 -10.94 14.82
C PHE A 6 -25.65 -11.55 14.28
N ALA A 7 -25.94 -12.82 14.58
CA ALA A 7 -27.19 -13.47 14.21
C ALA A 7 -28.43 -12.73 14.77
N ARG A 8 -28.39 -12.25 16.02
CA ARG A 8 -29.47 -11.43 16.60
C ARG A 8 -29.66 -10.10 15.86
N LEU A 9 -28.57 -9.42 15.50
CA LEU A 9 -28.63 -8.16 14.76
C LEU A 9 -29.20 -8.37 13.34
N LEU A 10 -28.76 -9.43 12.65
CA LEU A 10 -29.30 -9.81 11.34
C LEU A 10 -30.80 -10.17 11.43
N ALA A 11 -31.21 -10.90 12.48
CA ALA A 11 -32.61 -11.26 12.70
C ALA A 11 -33.48 -10.02 12.94
N ALA A 12 -32.99 -9.05 13.73
CA ALA A 12 -33.70 -7.80 14.02
C ALA A 12 -33.88 -6.92 12.77
N ALA A 13 -32.91 -6.92 11.85
CA ALA A 13 -32.96 -6.15 10.60
C ALA A 13 -33.45 -6.95 9.37
N ARG A 14 -33.98 -8.16 9.57
CA ARG A 14 -34.23 -9.14 8.49
C ARG A 14 -35.04 -8.61 7.30
N PRO A 15 -36.17 -7.88 7.47
CA PRO A 15 -36.94 -7.37 6.33
C PRO A 15 -36.13 -6.44 5.43
N GLU A 16 -35.36 -5.52 6.03
CA GLU A 16 -34.55 -4.55 5.30
C GLU A 16 -33.34 -5.21 4.63
N LEU A 17 -32.66 -6.12 5.31
CA LEU A 17 -31.53 -6.86 4.73
C LEU A 17 -31.95 -7.74 3.55
N ASN A 18 -33.13 -8.38 3.64
CA ASN A 18 -33.69 -9.15 2.54
C ASN A 18 -34.01 -8.27 1.32
N ARG A 19 -34.55 -7.07 1.55
CA ARG A 19 -34.82 -6.09 0.49
C ARG A 19 -33.54 -5.72 -0.26
N ARG A 20 -32.46 -5.39 0.48
CA ARG A 20 -31.14 -5.04 -0.09
C ARG A 20 -30.51 -6.21 -0.85
N MET A 21 -30.56 -7.41 -0.29
CA MET A 21 -30.07 -8.63 -0.95
C MET A 21 -30.82 -8.90 -2.27
N ALA A 22 -32.14 -8.78 -2.26
CA ALA A 22 -32.95 -8.95 -3.48
C ALA A 22 -32.60 -7.87 -4.53
N GLU A 23 -32.34 -6.65 -4.10
CA GLU A 23 -31.90 -5.54 -4.95
C GLU A 23 -30.52 -5.81 -5.58
N ALA A 24 -29.55 -6.29 -4.79
CA ALA A 24 -28.23 -6.67 -5.28
C ALA A 24 -28.30 -7.81 -6.32
N ARG A 25 -29.10 -8.85 -6.06
CA ARG A 25 -29.33 -9.95 -7.01
C ARG A 25 -29.99 -9.51 -8.31
N ARG A 26 -30.88 -8.52 -8.26
CA ARG A 26 -31.50 -7.96 -9.48
C ARG A 26 -30.49 -7.14 -10.30
N ARG A 27 -29.62 -6.39 -9.64
CA ARG A 27 -28.61 -5.56 -10.32
C ARG A 27 -27.46 -6.37 -10.90
N HIS A 28 -27.09 -7.49 -10.29
CA HIS A 28 -25.93 -8.28 -10.67
C HIS A 28 -26.36 -9.72 -11.00
N SER A 29 -26.47 -10.04 -12.29
CA SER A 29 -26.97 -11.33 -12.81
C SER A 29 -26.11 -12.56 -12.46
N GLY A 30 -24.94 -12.35 -11.85
CA GLY A 30 -24.04 -13.41 -11.35
C GLY A 30 -23.77 -13.35 -9.85
N PHE A 31 -24.62 -12.71 -9.04
CA PHE A 31 -24.38 -12.55 -7.61
C PHE A 31 -24.26 -13.91 -6.87
N ASP A 32 -23.06 -14.23 -6.37
CA ASP A 32 -22.81 -15.44 -5.58
C ASP A 32 -23.24 -15.27 -4.12
N THR A 33 -24.37 -15.89 -3.80
CA THR A 33 -24.93 -15.88 -2.43
C THR A 33 -24.10 -16.71 -1.45
N ALA A 34 -23.41 -17.76 -1.91
CA ALA A 34 -22.56 -18.58 -1.06
C ALA A 34 -21.28 -17.81 -0.67
N ALA A 35 -20.63 -17.16 -1.64
CA ALA A 35 -19.48 -16.28 -1.36
C ALA A 35 -19.85 -15.13 -0.41
N PHE A 36 -21.03 -14.52 -0.60
CA PHE A 36 -21.54 -13.51 0.33
C PHE A 36 -21.74 -14.05 1.75
N GLY A 37 -22.39 -15.20 1.90
CA GLY A 37 -22.57 -15.85 3.21
C GLY A 37 -21.24 -16.21 3.88
N ALA A 38 -20.26 -16.71 3.11
CA ALA A 38 -18.92 -17.00 3.59
C ALA A 38 -18.19 -15.74 4.06
N PHE A 39 -18.29 -14.64 3.30
CA PHE A 39 -17.72 -13.34 3.68
C PHE A 39 -18.32 -12.82 4.98
N LEU A 40 -19.64 -12.90 5.14
CA LEU A 40 -20.30 -12.49 6.39
C LEU A 40 -19.78 -13.28 7.59
N ALA A 41 -19.67 -14.61 7.46
CA ALA A 41 -19.20 -15.46 8.55
C ALA A 41 -17.71 -15.30 8.86
N ALA A 42 -16.86 -15.08 7.85
CA ALA A 42 -15.42 -15.13 7.99
C ALA A 42 -14.77 -13.74 8.19
N ALA A 43 -15.44 -12.66 7.81
CA ALA A 43 -14.90 -11.30 7.85
C ALA A 43 -15.80 -10.32 8.60
N ALA A 44 -17.10 -10.28 8.31
CA ALA A 44 -18.01 -9.34 8.99
C ALA A 44 -18.28 -9.75 10.45
N ASP A 45 -18.40 -11.04 10.75
CA ASP A 45 -18.72 -11.53 12.10
C ASP A 45 -17.67 -11.11 13.16
N PRO A 46 -16.35 -11.28 12.96
CA PRO A 46 -15.33 -10.76 13.89
C PRO A 46 -15.42 -9.25 14.11
N VAL A 47 -15.72 -8.49 13.06
CA VAL A 47 -15.87 -7.02 13.11
C VAL A 47 -17.06 -6.62 13.96
N VAL A 48 -18.20 -7.28 13.78
CA VAL A 48 -19.42 -7.04 14.58
C VAL A 48 -19.23 -7.51 16.02
N CYS A 49 -18.54 -8.62 16.25
CA CYS A 49 -18.21 -9.09 17.61
C CYS A 49 -17.33 -8.09 18.35
N ALA A 50 -16.29 -7.55 17.70
CA ALA A 50 -15.43 -6.53 18.28
C ALA A 50 -16.24 -5.27 18.63
N ALA A 51 -17.08 -4.79 17.70
CA ALA A 51 -17.95 -3.65 17.96
C ALA A 51 -18.95 -3.91 19.10
N ALA A 52 -19.55 -5.10 19.17
CA ALA A 52 -20.48 -5.46 20.24
C ALA A 52 -19.81 -5.58 21.60
N ALA A 53 -18.55 -6.01 21.66
CA ALA A 53 -17.77 -6.04 22.90
C ALA A 53 -17.33 -4.63 23.33
N HIS A 54 -17.07 -3.74 22.38
CA HIS A 54 -16.54 -2.39 22.64
C HIS A 54 -17.64 -1.35 22.90
N ALA A 55 -18.68 -1.32 22.07
CA ALA A 55 -19.79 -0.37 22.10
C ALA A 55 -21.09 -1.08 21.64
N PRO A 56 -21.76 -1.85 22.52
CA PRO A 56 -22.93 -2.67 22.16
C PRO A 56 -24.04 -1.90 21.43
N GLU A 57 -24.26 -0.65 21.79
CA GLU A 57 -25.24 0.26 21.19
C GLU A 57 -24.91 0.68 19.76
N ARG A 58 -23.62 0.58 19.37
CA ARG A 58 -23.13 0.88 18.01
C ARG A 58 -23.05 -0.36 17.13
N ALA A 59 -23.12 -1.56 17.70
CA ALA A 59 -22.95 -2.82 16.99
C ALA A 59 -23.95 -3.01 15.83
N GLY A 60 -25.19 -2.53 15.98
CA GLY A 60 -26.19 -2.56 14.91
C GLY A 60 -25.82 -1.74 13.68
N ALA A 61 -25.26 -0.54 13.88
CA ALA A 61 -24.79 0.32 12.78
C ALA A 61 -23.56 -0.30 12.08
N VAL A 62 -22.65 -0.90 12.86
CA VAL A 62 -21.48 -1.63 12.31
C VAL A 62 -21.93 -2.83 11.49
N ALA A 63 -22.88 -3.62 12.00
CA ALA A 63 -23.43 -4.79 11.30
C ALA A 63 -24.07 -4.41 9.96
N LEU A 64 -24.85 -3.32 9.90
CA LEU A 64 -25.46 -2.86 8.67
C LEU A 64 -24.42 -2.40 7.64
N ALA A 65 -23.44 -1.60 8.06
CA ALA A 65 -22.37 -1.14 7.17
C ALA A 65 -21.50 -2.30 6.66
N ALA A 66 -21.16 -3.27 7.52
CA ALA A 66 -20.42 -4.46 7.13
C ALA A 66 -21.21 -5.31 6.12
N PHE A 67 -22.54 -5.43 6.30
CA PHE A 67 -23.42 -6.12 5.35
C PHE A 67 -23.44 -5.43 3.98
N ASP A 68 -23.61 -4.10 3.95
CA ASP A 68 -23.65 -3.33 2.70
C ASP A 68 -22.32 -3.40 1.95
N ALA A 69 -21.21 -3.24 2.66
CA ALA A 69 -19.89 -3.34 2.05
C ALA A 69 -19.58 -4.78 1.58
N ALA A 70 -20.04 -5.81 2.29
CA ALA A 70 -19.96 -7.19 1.83
C ALA A 70 -20.78 -7.44 0.55
N LEU A 71 -21.98 -6.85 0.43
CA LEU A 71 -22.77 -6.91 -0.81
C LEU A 71 -22.03 -6.26 -1.97
N ALA A 72 -21.46 -5.07 -1.76
CA ALA A 72 -20.70 -4.37 -2.80
C ALA A 72 -19.47 -5.16 -3.24
N LEU A 73 -18.70 -5.72 -2.31
CA LEU A 73 -17.49 -6.48 -2.61
C LEU A 73 -17.77 -7.79 -3.34
N THR A 74 -18.81 -8.51 -2.93
CA THR A 74 -19.21 -9.77 -3.58
C THR A 74 -19.81 -9.53 -4.95
N ALA A 75 -20.56 -8.44 -5.15
CA ALA A 75 -21.00 -8.02 -6.47
C ALA A 75 -19.82 -7.62 -7.38
N GLN A 76 -18.81 -6.91 -6.86
CA GLN A 76 -17.62 -6.49 -7.62
C GLN A 76 -16.65 -7.63 -7.94
N GLY A 77 -16.53 -8.64 -7.08
CA GLY A 77 -15.76 -9.86 -7.35
C GLY A 77 -16.21 -10.58 -8.63
N HIS A 78 -17.48 -10.37 -9.03
CA HIS A 78 -18.05 -10.84 -10.29
C HIS A 78 -17.93 -9.78 -11.41
N ALA A 79 -17.98 -8.50 -11.07
CA ALA A 79 -17.79 -7.37 -11.99
C ALA A 79 -16.30 -6.98 -12.11
N ARG A 80 -15.41 -7.92 -12.43
CA ARG A 80 -14.00 -7.62 -12.75
C ARG A 80 -13.88 -6.93 -14.13
N THR A 81 -14.69 -5.92 -14.40
CA THR A 81 -14.53 -4.89 -15.43
C THR A 81 -15.53 -3.74 -15.15
N GLN A 82 -15.34 -2.92 -14.12
CA GLN A 82 -15.71 -1.48 -14.10
C GLN A 82 -15.52 -0.84 -12.71
N ILE A 83 -14.48 0.00 -12.65
CA ILE A 83 -14.29 1.27 -11.94
C ILE A 83 -15.35 1.68 -10.89
N MET A 84 -14.88 2.00 -9.68
CA MET A 84 -15.37 3.18 -8.96
C MET A 84 -14.19 4.06 -8.54
N GLN A 85 -14.15 5.27 -9.07
CA GLN A 85 -13.39 6.39 -8.51
C GLN A 85 -14.10 6.89 -7.26
N PRO A 86 -13.39 7.25 -6.17
CA PRO A 86 -13.91 8.15 -5.17
C PRO A 86 -13.73 9.62 -5.60
N ALA A 87 -14.73 10.44 -5.28
CA ALA A 87 -14.75 11.86 -5.55
C ALA A 87 -13.66 12.63 -4.77
N ALA A 88 -12.98 13.52 -5.50
CA ALA A 88 -12.22 14.72 -5.13
C ALA A 88 -11.68 14.87 -3.70
N GLY A 89 -10.34 14.91 -3.59
CA GLY A 89 -9.63 15.38 -2.40
C GLY A 89 -8.11 15.15 -2.38
N ALA A 90 -7.41 15.18 -3.51
CA ALA A 90 -5.95 15.25 -3.54
C ALA A 90 -5.50 15.96 -4.83
N ALA A 91 -4.52 16.84 -4.70
CA ALA A 91 -4.09 17.81 -5.69
C ALA A 91 -3.68 17.19 -7.05
N GLN A 92 -3.99 17.96 -8.10
CA GLN A 92 -3.85 17.65 -9.52
C GLN A 92 -2.41 17.28 -9.94
N LEU A 93 -2.27 16.07 -10.49
CA LEU A 93 -1.46 15.83 -11.70
C LEU A 93 -2.42 15.17 -12.70
N ARG A 94 -2.70 15.85 -13.82
CA ARG A 94 -3.58 15.36 -14.87
C ARG A 94 -2.86 14.27 -15.69
N PRO A 95 -3.49 13.13 -15.98
CA PRO A 95 -3.15 12.32 -17.14
C PRO A 95 -4.23 12.51 -18.22
N ALA A 96 -3.83 12.92 -19.42
CA ALA A 96 -4.63 12.76 -20.62
C ALA A 96 -4.33 11.37 -21.21
N ASP A 97 -5.41 10.62 -21.43
CA ASP A 97 -5.59 9.50 -22.36
C ASP A 97 -4.53 8.37 -22.41
N ALA A 98 -4.85 7.26 -21.73
CA ALA A 98 -4.43 5.93 -22.19
C ALA A 98 -5.39 4.86 -21.65
N ALA A 99 -6.35 4.48 -22.49
CA ALA A 99 -7.12 3.25 -22.33
C ALA A 99 -6.31 2.05 -22.84
N ALA A 100 -6.59 0.89 -22.23
CA ALA A 100 -6.17 -0.48 -22.57
C ALA A 100 -4.93 -1.01 -21.83
N ALA A 101 -5.18 -1.77 -20.75
CA ALA A 101 -4.25 -2.76 -20.23
C ALA A 101 -5.01 -4.07 -19.97
N ASN A 102 -4.64 -5.10 -20.73
CA ASN A 102 -5.22 -6.44 -20.68
C ASN A 102 -4.48 -7.32 -19.66
N ALA A 103 -5.19 -8.31 -19.13
CA ALA A 103 -4.75 -9.20 -18.06
C ALA A 103 -3.69 -10.23 -18.49
N ALA A 104 -2.69 -10.49 -17.65
CA ALA A 104 -1.88 -11.72 -17.67
C ALA A 104 -1.29 -12.01 -16.28
N ALA A 105 -1.29 -13.29 -15.89
CA ALA A 105 -0.96 -13.84 -14.57
C ALA A 105 0.57 -13.94 -14.29
N PRO A 106 1.01 -14.02 -13.01
CA PRO A 106 2.43 -13.99 -12.63
C PRO A 106 3.09 -15.39 -12.66
N PRO A 107 4.42 -15.51 -12.93
CA PRO A 107 5.20 -16.71 -12.67
C PRO A 107 6.11 -16.62 -11.44
N ALA A 108 6.65 -17.78 -11.07
CA ALA A 108 7.12 -18.18 -9.74
C ALA A 108 8.54 -17.69 -9.36
N GLY A 109 8.75 -17.45 -8.06
CA GLY A 109 10.06 -17.20 -7.44
C GLY A 109 10.03 -16.40 -6.13
N THR A 110 8.93 -15.71 -5.84
CA THR A 110 8.66 -15.03 -4.56
C THR A 110 7.70 -15.91 -3.74
N PRO A 111 7.78 -16.00 -2.39
CA PRO A 111 6.76 -16.71 -1.61
C PRO A 111 5.39 -16.22 -2.06
N ALA A 112 4.63 -17.14 -2.66
CA ALA A 112 3.41 -16.84 -3.35
C ALA A 112 2.46 -16.13 -2.37
N ASN A 113 1.94 -14.99 -2.79
CA ASN A 113 0.75 -14.40 -2.20
C ASN A 113 -0.41 -15.35 -2.55
N THR A 114 -0.58 -16.43 -1.77
CA THR A 114 -1.49 -17.55 -2.07
C THR A 114 -2.96 -17.22 -1.80
N GLY A 115 -3.26 -16.02 -1.30
CA GLY A 115 -4.63 -15.52 -1.30
C GLY A 115 -5.02 -15.14 -2.72
N THR A 116 -5.99 -15.85 -3.31
CA THR A 116 -6.68 -15.31 -4.49
C THR A 116 -7.14 -13.89 -4.14
N GLY A 117 -6.96 -12.91 -5.04
CA GLY A 117 -7.27 -11.51 -4.73
C GLY A 117 -8.71 -11.26 -4.25
N ALA A 118 -9.62 -12.22 -4.48
CA ALA A 118 -10.97 -12.24 -3.95
C ALA A 118 -11.04 -12.30 -2.41
N ASP A 119 -10.07 -12.94 -1.74
CA ASP A 119 -10.06 -13.10 -0.29
C ASP A 119 -9.38 -11.94 0.46
N LEU A 120 -8.75 -11.01 -0.26
CA LEU A 120 -7.97 -9.95 0.38
C LEU A 120 -8.85 -9.05 1.28
N PRO A 121 -10.01 -8.53 0.84
CA PRO A 121 -10.85 -7.72 1.73
C PRO A 121 -11.28 -8.48 2.99
N ALA A 122 -11.59 -9.77 2.86
CA ALA A 122 -11.98 -10.62 3.98
C ALA A 122 -10.83 -10.80 4.99
N SER A 123 -9.62 -11.04 4.49
CA SER A 123 -8.40 -11.13 5.31
C SER A 123 -8.12 -9.82 6.04
N VAL A 124 -8.19 -8.68 5.34
CA VAL A 124 -7.95 -7.35 5.90
C VAL A 124 -8.94 -7.03 7.01
N TRP A 125 -10.24 -7.29 6.79
CA TRP A 125 -11.27 -7.03 7.80
C TRP A 125 -11.05 -7.88 9.04
N ARG A 126 -10.78 -9.18 8.86
CA ARG A 126 -10.52 -10.09 9.99
C ARG A 126 -9.31 -9.65 10.82
N ALA A 127 -8.25 -9.20 10.15
CA ALA A 127 -6.99 -8.86 10.80
C ALA A 127 -6.97 -7.45 11.40
N LEU A 128 -7.53 -6.46 10.70
CA LEU A 128 -7.33 -5.05 11.04
C LEU A 128 -8.55 -4.37 11.63
N ALA A 129 -9.77 -4.61 11.13
CA ALA A 129 -10.93 -3.85 11.58
C ALA A 129 -11.22 -3.98 13.08
N PRO A 130 -11.05 -5.16 13.74
CA PRO A 130 -11.13 -5.28 15.19
C PRO A 130 -10.10 -4.43 15.96
N LEU A 131 -8.92 -4.19 15.38
CA LEU A 131 -7.87 -3.37 15.99
C LEU A 131 -8.19 -1.87 15.95
N TYR A 132 -9.12 -1.48 15.09
CA TYR A 132 -9.60 -0.10 14.91
C TYR A 132 -11.06 0.03 15.36
N VAL A 133 -11.47 -0.71 16.39
CA VAL A 133 -12.87 -0.79 16.83
C VAL A 133 -13.47 0.56 17.23
N ALA A 134 -12.69 1.47 17.82
CA ALA A 134 -13.18 2.80 18.19
C ALA A 134 -13.60 3.65 16.97
N PRO A 135 -12.72 3.94 15.99
CA PRO A 135 -13.13 4.65 14.78
C PRO A 135 -14.11 3.83 13.92
N LEU A 136 -14.07 2.50 13.98
CA LEU A 136 -15.07 1.65 13.33
C LEU A 136 -16.47 1.89 13.91
N CYS A 137 -16.64 1.92 15.24
CA CYS A 137 -17.92 2.20 15.89
C CYS A 137 -18.40 3.64 15.61
N ALA A 138 -17.47 4.56 15.43
CA ALA A 138 -17.72 5.93 15.04
C ALA A 138 -18.31 6.04 13.63
N GLN A 139 -17.58 5.52 12.64
CA GLN A 139 -17.86 5.67 11.21
C GLN A 139 -17.62 4.34 10.46
N PRO A 140 -18.54 3.36 10.61
CA PRO A 140 -18.26 1.99 10.18
C PRO A 140 -17.99 1.86 8.68
N ALA A 141 -18.81 2.49 7.85
CA ALA A 141 -18.66 2.44 6.39
C ALA A 141 -17.36 3.09 5.92
N ALA A 142 -16.96 4.22 6.52
CA ALA A 142 -15.74 4.93 6.16
C ALA A 142 -14.49 4.11 6.48
N VAL A 143 -14.42 3.51 7.68
CA VAL A 143 -13.27 2.69 8.10
C VAL A 143 -13.16 1.41 7.28
N LEU A 144 -14.26 0.68 7.09
CA LEU A 144 -14.25 -0.55 6.30
C LEU A 144 -13.90 -0.28 4.83
N GLY A 145 -14.46 0.78 4.26
CA GLY A 145 -14.16 1.23 2.90
C GLY A 145 -12.68 1.62 2.74
N MET A 146 -12.14 2.40 3.68
CA MET A 146 -10.74 2.83 3.67
C MET A 146 -9.78 1.63 3.75
N LEU A 147 -9.96 0.71 4.70
CA LEU A 147 -9.10 -0.46 4.85
C LEU A 147 -9.12 -1.35 3.60
N THR A 148 -10.32 -1.59 3.05
CA THR A 148 -10.48 -2.36 1.81
C THR A 148 -9.80 -1.68 0.62
N ASN A 149 -10.05 -0.38 0.42
CA ASN A 149 -9.50 0.36 -0.72
C ASN A 149 -7.98 0.44 -0.64
N ALA A 150 -7.43 0.70 0.54
CA ALA A 150 -5.99 0.74 0.76
C ALA A 150 -5.34 -0.61 0.43
N ALA A 151 -5.90 -1.72 0.94
CA ALA A 151 -5.37 -3.05 0.67
C ALA A 151 -5.43 -3.42 -0.82
N LEU A 152 -6.55 -3.14 -1.49
CA LEU A 152 -6.70 -3.37 -2.94
C LEU A 152 -5.78 -2.47 -3.77
N HIS A 153 -5.47 -1.27 -3.29
CA HIS A 153 -4.50 -0.39 -3.95
C HIS A 153 -3.08 -0.93 -3.83
N VAL A 154 -2.66 -1.30 -2.62
CA VAL A 154 -1.35 -1.93 -2.36
C VAL A 154 -1.21 -3.23 -3.18
N GLN A 155 -2.25 -4.07 -3.25
CA GLN A 155 -2.20 -5.32 -4.01
C GLN A 155 -2.00 -5.12 -5.51
N ARG A 156 -2.58 -4.05 -6.08
CA ARG A 156 -2.43 -3.74 -7.52
C ARG A 156 -1.02 -3.28 -7.87
N GLN A 157 -0.28 -2.77 -6.90
CA GLN A 157 1.06 -2.29 -7.14
C GLN A 157 2.05 -3.45 -7.16
N ARG A 158 2.68 -3.67 -8.32
CA ARG A 158 3.75 -4.65 -8.46
C ARG A 158 4.92 -4.29 -7.53
N GLY A 159 5.45 -5.28 -6.83
CA GLY A 159 6.52 -5.10 -5.84
C GLY A 159 6.04 -4.66 -4.44
N ALA A 160 4.77 -4.26 -4.30
CA ALA A 160 4.21 -3.92 -3.00
C ALA A 160 3.80 -5.17 -2.20
N ARG A 161 3.97 -5.11 -0.88
CA ARG A 161 3.90 -6.25 0.05
C ARG A 161 2.71 -6.08 0.98
N VAL A 162 1.55 -6.55 0.55
CA VAL A 162 0.28 -6.42 1.30
C VAL A 162 0.37 -6.98 2.72
N ALA A 163 1.03 -8.12 2.92
CA ALA A 163 1.23 -8.70 4.24
C ALA A 163 2.06 -7.79 5.16
N GLN A 164 3.11 -7.12 4.62
CA GLN A 164 3.89 -6.15 5.37
C GLN A 164 3.04 -4.91 5.71
N TRP A 165 2.25 -4.41 4.76
CA TRP A 165 1.31 -3.31 5.01
C TRP A 165 0.35 -3.65 6.17
N GLN A 166 -0.28 -4.83 6.15
CA GLN A 166 -1.16 -5.30 7.24
C GLN A 166 -0.41 -5.39 8.58
N ALA A 167 0.81 -5.95 8.59
CA ALA A 167 1.60 -6.07 9.80
C ALA A 167 1.95 -4.70 10.41
N ILE A 168 2.32 -3.71 9.58
CA ILE A 168 2.62 -2.34 10.04
C ILE A 168 1.35 -1.68 10.60
N MET A 169 0.21 -1.79 9.90
CA MET A 169 -1.07 -1.27 10.37
C MET A 169 -1.42 -1.86 11.75
N ALA A 170 -1.36 -3.19 11.90
CA ALA A 170 -1.62 -3.86 13.16
C ALA A 170 -0.63 -3.44 14.28
N GLN A 171 0.66 -3.30 13.97
CA GLN A 171 1.66 -2.85 14.93
C GLN A 171 1.38 -1.45 15.47
N LEU A 172 0.88 -0.55 14.63
CA LEU A 172 0.64 0.85 14.99
C LEU A 172 -0.74 1.09 15.62
N SER A 173 -1.64 0.10 15.55
CA SER A 173 -3.01 0.25 16.05
C SER A 173 -3.11 0.65 17.54
N PRO A 174 -2.25 0.16 18.48
CA PRO A 174 -2.34 0.56 19.88
C PRO A 174 -2.04 2.05 20.11
N GLN A 175 -1.27 2.68 19.20
CA GLN A 175 -0.90 4.09 19.29
C GLN A 175 -1.95 5.03 18.69
N LEU A 176 -2.84 4.49 17.85
CA LEU A 176 -4.00 5.20 17.29
C LEU A 176 -5.20 5.15 18.23
N ALA A 177 -5.16 4.35 19.29
CA ALA A 177 -6.24 4.25 20.26
C ALA A 177 -6.41 5.59 21.00
N PRO A 178 -7.66 6.09 21.11
CA PRO A 178 -8.00 7.25 21.93
C PRO A 178 -7.27 7.32 23.28
N GLN A 179 -6.37 8.29 23.45
CA GLN A 179 -5.86 8.63 24.79
C GLN A 179 -6.99 9.09 25.72
N TRP A 180 -8.09 9.61 25.16
CA TRP A 180 -9.26 10.08 25.90
C TRP A 180 -10.18 8.97 26.42
N TRP A 181 -10.16 7.77 25.84
CA TRP A 181 -11.01 6.67 26.33
C TRP A 181 -10.52 6.09 27.66
N HIS A 182 -9.20 6.08 27.88
CA HIS A 182 -8.63 5.69 29.16
C HIS A 182 -8.84 6.75 30.26
N ALA A 183 -9.39 7.92 29.95
CA ALA A 183 -9.44 9.03 30.89
C ALA A 183 -10.53 8.91 31.98
N GLN A 184 -11.65 8.20 31.80
CA GLN A 184 -12.64 8.01 32.88
C GLN A 184 -13.49 6.73 32.74
N PRO A 185 -13.33 5.72 33.62
CA PRO A 185 -14.17 4.52 33.62
C PRO A 185 -15.66 4.77 33.95
N ASN A 186 -16.03 5.99 34.35
CA ASN A 186 -17.40 6.36 34.72
C ASN A 186 -18.04 7.46 33.85
N ALA A 187 -17.36 7.96 32.81
CA ALA A 187 -17.96 8.95 31.91
C ALA A 187 -18.94 8.26 30.97
N THR A 188 -20.24 8.55 31.11
CA THR A 188 -21.23 8.10 30.14
C THR A 188 -21.04 8.91 28.85
N PRO A 189 -21.20 8.32 27.64
CA PRO A 189 -21.04 9.04 26.36
C PRO A 189 -21.92 10.30 26.23
N ALA A 190 -23.00 10.39 27.01
CA ALA A 190 -23.88 11.55 27.09
C ALA A 190 -23.27 12.75 27.84
N GLN A 191 -22.25 12.55 28.68
CA GLN A 191 -21.70 13.59 29.57
C GLN A 191 -20.53 14.38 28.97
N THR A 192 -19.83 13.85 27.96
CA THR A 192 -18.68 14.55 27.35
C THR A 192 -19.03 15.34 26.09
N GLY A 193 -20.18 15.11 25.45
CA GLY A 193 -20.63 15.86 24.26
C GLY A 193 -19.67 15.84 23.06
N GLN A 194 -18.52 15.16 23.18
CA GLN A 194 -17.48 15.08 22.18
C GLN A 194 -17.46 13.65 21.69
N GLY A 195 -18.12 13.44 20.55
CA GLY A 195 -17.90 12.26 19.75
C GLY A 195 -16.44 12.16 19.27
N PRO A 196 -16.07 11.02 18.68
CA PRO A 196 -14.75 10.82 18.06
C PRO A 196 -14.43 11.99 17.14
N GLN A 197 -13.28 12.62 17.39
CA GLN A 197 -12.88 13.83 16.67
C GLN A 197 -12.59 13.48 15.21
N PRO A 198 -12.88 14.40 14.25
CA PRO A 198 -12.57 14.20 12.82
C PRO A 198 -11.12 13.76 12.53
N GLY A 199 -10.18 14.03 13.46
CA GLY A 199 -8.78 13.66 13.35
C GLY A 199 -8.48 12.15 13.37
N GLU A 200 -9.33 11.30 13.94
CA GLU A 200 -8.98 9.87 14.13
C GLU A 200 -8.94 9.09 12.81
N ILE A 201 -9.88 9.37 11.89
CA ILE A 201 -9.86 8.77 10.55
C ILE A 201 -8.72 9.35 9.71
N ALA A 202 -8.42 10.64 9.87
CA ALA A 202 -7.29 11.25 9.21
C ALA A 202 -5.97 10.60 9.65
N GLN A 203 -5.80 10.33 10.94
CA GLN A 203 -4.63 9.62 11.46
C GLN A 203 -4.54 8.17 10.94
N LEU A 204 -5.65 7.44 10.91
CA LEU A 204 -5.69 6.09 10.32
C LEU A 204 -5.30 6.10 8.84
N SER A 205 -5.82 7.07 8.07
CA SER A 205 -5.46 7.25 6.66
C SER A 205 -3.98 7.59 6.48
N ALA A 206 -3.45 8.49 7.31
CA ALA A 206 -2.04 8.89 7.29
C ALA A 206 -1.12 7.70 7.58
N VAL A 207 -1.41 6.92 8.63
CA VAL A 207 -0.68 5.69 8.94
C VAL A 207 -0.80 4.68 7.81
N GLY A 208 -1.97 4.54 7.18
CA GLY A 208 -2.17 3.71 6.00
C GLY A 208 -1.28 4.08 4.83
N GLN A 209 -1.08 5.38 4.57
CA GLN A 209 -0.22 5.87 3.49
C GLN A 209 1.27 5.61 3.80
N ILE A 210 1.71 5.85 5.03
CA ILE A 210 3.09 5.56 5.45
C ILE A 210 3.37 4.05 5.39
N ALA A 211 2.43 3.23 5.86
CA ALA A 211 2.53 1.77 5.77
C ALA A 211 2.60 1.30 4.30
N ALA A 212 1.86 1.94 3.38
CA ALA A 212 1.88 1.60 1.96
C ALA A 212 3.25 1.92 1.32
N TRP A 213 3.84 3.06 1.66
CA TRP A 213 5.22 3.39 1.28
C TRP A 213 6.21 2.34 1.80
N ARG A 214 6.19 2.03 3.09
CA ARG A 214 7.06 1.00 3.71
C ARG A 214 6.85 -0.41 3.14
N ALA A 215 5.65 -0.68 2.62
CA ALA A 215 5.32 -1.92 1.95
C ALA A 215 5.80 -1.96 0.48
N GLY A 216 6.51 -0.95 -0.03
CA GLY A 216 7.16 -0.98 -1.35
C GLY A 216 6.55 -0.06 -2.40
N MET A 217 5.57 0.78 -2.04
CA MET A 217 5.07 1.82 -2.92
C MET A 217 6.02 3.04 -2.90
N ALA A 218 7.23 2.90 -3.46
CA ALA A 218 8.29 3.92 -3.37
C ALA A 218 7.84 5.34 -3.80
N HIS A 219 6.99 5.45 -4.82
CA HIS A 219 6.39 6.72 -5.26
C HIS A 219 5.55 7.43 -4.19
N PHE A 220 5.14 6.76 -3.11
CA PHE A 220 4.41 7.37 -2.00
C PHE A 220 5.31 8.07 -1.00
N ARG A 221 6.65 7.98 -1.10
CA ARG A 221 7.59 8.52 -0.11
C ARG A 221 7.30 9.97 0.28
N SER A 222 7.21 10.86 -0.70
CA SER A 222 6.98 12.29 -0.43
C SER A 222 5.62 12.54 0.23
N GLY A 223 4.58 11.82 -0.20
CA GLY A 223 3.26 11.89 0.42
C GLY A 223 3.24 11.33 1.85
N ALA A 224 3.93 10.22 2.09
CA ALA A 224 4.09 9.62 3.40
C ALA A 224 4.82 10.55 4.39
N ILE A 225 5.89 11.21 3.93
CA ILE A 225 6.61 12.21 4.74
C ILE A 225 5.70 13.40 5.04
N ALA A 226 4.97 13.92 4.05
CA ALA A 226 4.09 15.07 4.24
C ALA A 226 2.91 14.78 5.18
N VAL A 227 2.27 13.62 5.05
CA VAL A 227 1.09 13.29 5.86
C VAL A 227 1.45 13.07 7.34
N ALA A 228 2.70 12.69 7.63
CA ALA A 228 3.20 12.53 8.98
C ALA A 228 3.27 13.86 9.77
N ASP A 229 3.32 15.01 9.09
CA ASP A 229 3.23 16.33 9.73
C ASP A 229 1.86 16.54 10.45
N SER A 230 0.85 15.70 10.15
CA SER A 230 -0.47 15.72 10.80
C SER A 230 -0.62 14.73 11.97
N LEU A 231 0.39 13.89 12.22
CA LEU A 231 0.36 12.87 13.26
C LEU A 231 0.96 13.39 14.58
N PRO A 232 0.52 12.87 15.74
CA PRO A 232 1.28 13.02 16.98
C PRO A 232 2.73 12.53 16.78
N GLU A 233 3.71 13.30 17.25
CA GLU A 233 5.12 13.04 16.98
C GLU A 233 5.58 11.60 17.32
N PRO A 234 5.22 11.00 18.47
CA PRO A 234 5.58 9.61 18.76
C PRO A 234 5.05 8.62 17.71
N LEU A 235 3.83 8.84 17.22
CA LEU A 235 3.21 8.02 16.18
C LEU A 235 3.86 8.28 14.82
N ALA A 236 4.20 9.52 14.49
CA ALA A 236 4.93 9.87 13.27
C ALA A 236 6.28 9.13 13.22
N VAL A 237 7.07 9.20 14.29
CA VAL A 237 8.37 8.51 14.38
C VAL A 237 8.21 6.99 14.30
N ALA A 238 7.27 6.42 15.07
CA ALA A 238 7.00 4.98 15.05
C ALA A 238 6.49 4.48 13.69
N ALA A 239 5.71 5.29 12.95
CA ALA A 239 5.17 4.90 11.65
C ALA A 239 6.27 4.63 10.62
N PHE A 240 7.40 5.36 10.71
CA PHE A 240 8.60 5.15 9.89
C PHE A 240 9.52 4.04 10.40
N GLY A 241 9.18 3.40 11.52
CA GLY A 241 9.96 2.32 12.14
C GLY A 241 11.16 2.81 12.96
N ALA A 242 11.26 4.11 13.21
CA ALA A 242 12.28 4.68 14.10
C ALA A 242 11.83 4.61 15.57
N ALA A 243 12.80 4.61 16.49
CA ALA A 243 12.55 4.68 17.92
C ALA A 243 12.33 6.14 18.36
N ALA A 244 11.18 6.43 18.99
CA ALA A 244 10.86 7.76 19.52
C ALA A 244 11.82 8.24 20.63
N ALA A 245 12.61 7.34 21.23
CA ALA A 245 13.66 7.69 22.19
C ALA A 245 14.92 8.27 21.51
N GLU A 246 15.12 7.99 20.23
CA GLU A 246 16.33 8.36 19.46
C GLU A 246 16.06 9.50 18.47
N TRP A 247 14.81 9.63 18.02
CA TRP A 247 14.43 10.55 16.96
C TRP A 247 13.29 11.46 17.38
N SER A 248 13.45 12.76 17.09
CA SER A 248 12.33 13.67 16.95
C SER A 248 11.79 13.62 15.52
N TRP A 249 10.51 13.94 15.34
CA TRP A 249 9.93 13.99 14.00
C TRP A 249 10.67 14.97 13.06
N PRO A 250 11.01 16.21 13.46
CA PRO A 250 11.75 17.13 12.58
C PRO A 250 13.10 16.60 12.10
N ALA A 251 13.87 15.95 12.99
CA ALA A 251 15.16 15.37 12.64
C ALA A 251 15.00 14.18 11.68
N LEU A 252 14.02 13.31 11.96
CA LEU A 252 13.71 12.16 11.11
C LEU A 252 13.22 12.61 9.72
N ARG A 253 12.32 13.60 9.67
CA ARG A 253 11.81 14.19 8.43
C ARG A 253 12.94 14.75 7.56
N ALA A 254 13.89 15.46 8.17
CA ALA A 254 15.05 16.00 7.45
C ALA A 254 15.93 14.87 6.88
N ALA A 255 16.21 13.84 7.68
CA ALA A 255 16.97 12.67 7.23
C ALA A 255 16.27 11.93 6.08
N LEU A 256 14.96 11.68 6.24
CA LEU A 256 14.12 11.04 5.24
C LEU A 256 14.11 11.83 3.94
N LEU A 257 14.00 13.16 3.95
CA LEU A 257 14.01 13.97 2.73
C LEU A 257 15.38 14.00 2.04
N ALA A 258 16.46 14.08 2.84
CA ALA A 258 17.82 14.14 2.34
C ALA A 258 18.28 12.83 1.68
N ASP A 259 17.81 11.68 2.18
CA ASP A 259 18.25 10.37 1.73
C ASP A 259 17.05 9.44 1.43
N PRO A 260 16.76 9.14 0.14
CA PRO A 260 15.77 8.14 -0.24
C PRO A 260 16.08 6.72 0.25
N TRP A 261 17.33 6.41 0.53
CA TRP A 261 17.80 5.11 0.98
C TRP A 261 17.91 4.99 2.50
N TRP A 262 17.41 5.99 3.22
CA TRP A 262 17.34 5.95 4.68
C TRP A 262 16.51 4.76 5.15
N ALA A 263 17.04 4.01 6.12
CA ALA A 263 16.34 2.95 6.82
C ALA A 263 16.68 2.99 8.31
N PRO A 264 15.72 2.67 9.21
CA PRO A 264 15.91 2.82 10.65
C PRO A 264 16.91 1.80 11.23
N ASP A 265 16.91 0.57 10.73
CA ASP A 265 17.75 -0.50 11.27
C ASP A 265 19.00 -0.76 10.41
N THR A 266 20.12 -1.11 11.07
CA THR A 266 21.43 -1.33 10.44
C THR A 266 21.40 -2.51 9.46
N ALA A 267 20.70 -3.59 9.78
CA ALA A 267 20.62 -4.77 8.92
C ALA A 267 19.88 -4.48 7.60
N GLN A 268 18.85 -3.64 7.62
CA GLN A 268 18.18 -3.15 6.41
C GLN A 268 19.11 -2.24 5.62
N ARG A 269 19.83 -1.31 6.27
CA ARG A 269 20.80 -0.45 5.58
C ARG A 269 21.88 -1.25 4.86
N GLU A 270 22.43 -2.29 5.51
CA GLU A 270 23.40 -3.21 4.91
C GLU A 270 22.82 -3.96 3.71
N ARG A 271 21.60 -4.49 3.82
CA ARG A 271 20.92 -5.14 2.68
C ARG A 271 20.70 -4.17 1.51
N LEU A 272 20.34 -2.92 1.80
CA LEU A 272 20.13 -1.89 0.78
C LEU A 272 21.43 -1.51 0.04
N GLN A 273 22.61 -1.74 0.64
CA GLN A 273 23.89 -1.54 -0.06
C GLN A 273 24.05 -2.49 -1.25
N ALA A 274 23.40 -3.66 -1.23
CA ALA A 274 23.36 -4.58 -2.37
C ALA A 274 22.41 -4.12 -3.49
N GLY A 275 21.61 -3.09 -3.24
CA GLY A 275 20.65 -2.52 -4.18
C GLY A 275 19.35 -3.30 -4.31
N ILE A 276 18.48 -2.77 -5.16
CA ILE A 276 17.18 -3.35 -5.50
C ILE A 276 17.21 -3.73 -6.98
N GLU A 277 16.84 -4.97 -7.28
CA GLU A 277 16.62 -5.42 -8.65
C GLU A 277 15.12 -5.30 -8.99
N ILE A 278 14.84 -4.77 -10.17
CA ILE A 278 13.48 -4.64 -10.70
C ILE A 278 13.45 -5.00 -12.18
N GLY A 279 12.37 -5.65 -12.60
CA GLY A 279 12.16 -6.05 -13.98
C GLY A 279 12.43 -7.52 -14.22
N SER A 280 11.66 -8.09 -15.13
CA SER A 280 12.01 -9.34 -15.82
C SER A 280 11.50 -9.30 -17.27
N PHE A 281 11.77 -10.37 -18.03
CA PHE A 281 11.30 -10.48 -19.41
C PHE A 281 9.78 -10.64 -19.48
N THR A 282 9.11 -9.87 -20.33
CA THR A 282 7.64 -9.94 -20.50
C THR A 282 7.11 -11.33 -20.86
N GLY A 283 7.87 -12.13 -21.63
CA GLY A 283 7.50 -13.52 -21.94
C GLY A 283 7.41 -14.43 -20.70
N LEU A 284 7.99 -13.99 -19.58
CA LEU A 284 7.89 -14.59 -18.26
C LEU A 284 7.11 -13.67 -17.29
N GLY A 285 6.10 -12.95 -17.78
CA GLY A 285 5.27 -12.06 -16.98
C GLY A 285 5.99 -10.80 -16.46
N GLY A 286 7.19 -10.50 -16.96
CA GLY A 286 7.96 -9.32 -16.65
C GLY A 286 7.46 -8.02 -17.27
N GLU A 287 8.18 -6.95 -17.01
CA GLU A 287 7.87 -5.59 -17.43
C GLU A 287 8.50 -5.23 -18.77
N PHE A 288 9.66 -5.83 -19.06
CA PHE A 288 10.53 -5.42 -20.15
C PHE A 288 10.47 -6.42 -21.31
N PRO A 289 9.94 -6.03 -22.50
CA PRO A 289 10.01 -6.85 -23.70
C PRO A 289 11.40 -6.90 -24.32
N GLU A 290 12.25 -5.92 -24.02
CA GLU A 290 13.65 -5.83 -24.46
C GLU A 290 14.54 -5.43 -23.28
N PRO A 291 15.86 -5.65 -23.32
CA PRO A 291 16.76 -5.16 -22.29
C PRO A 291 16.58 -3.65 -22.04
N PRO A 292 16.30 -3.23 -20.80
CA PRO A 292 15.93 -1.85 -20.51
C PRO A 292 17.12 -0.91 -20.70
N GLN A 293 16.84 0.29 -21.19
CA GLN A 293 17.78 1.40 -21.26
C GLN A 293 17.32 2.50 -20.30
N VAL A 294 18.26 3.08 -19.57
CA VAL A 294 17.96 4.06 -18.52
C VAL A 294 18.57 5.43 -18.83
N ARG A 295 17.89 6.49 -18.42
CA ARG A 295 18.40 7.87 -18.37
C ARG A 295 18.08 8.47 -17.00
N ALA A 296 18.86 9.48 -16.58
CA ALA A 296 18.67 10.10 -15.29
C ALA A 296 17.37 10.92 -15.25
N ALA A 297 16.72 10.93 -14.09
CA ALA A 297 15.57 11.78 -13.79
C ALA A 297 15.71 12.39 -12.38
N PRO A 298 15.08 13.54 -12.09
CA PRO A 298 15.18 14.21 -10.79
C PRO A 298 14.81 13.31 -9.59
N HIS A 299 13.84 12.40 -9.78
CA HIS A 299 13.29 11.56 -8.73
C HIS A 299 13.34 10.07 -9.06
N GLY A 300 14.27 9.66 -9.92
CA GLY A 300 14.36 8.27 -10.38
C GLY A 300 15.18 8.11 -11.66
N PHE A 301 14.68 7.26 -12.55
CA PHE A 301 15.26 7.01 -13.86
C PHE A 301 14.16 6.87 -14.91
N TRP A 302 14.33 7.52 -16.05
CA TRP A 302 13.52 7.23 -17.22
C TRP A 302 13.99 5.90 -17.82
N VAL A 303 13.05 5.03 -18.14
CA VAL A 303 13.29 3.67 -18.63
C VAL A 303 12.62 3.50 -19.98
N ARG A 304 13.34 2.96 -20.94
CA ARG A 304 12.82 2.50 -22.23
C ARG A 304 13.08 1.01 -22.40
N SER A 305 12.09 0.27 -22.88
CA SER A 305 12.21 -1.14 -23.25
C SER A 305 11.30 -1.42 -24.45
N GLY A 306 11.88 -1.54 -25.64
CA GLY A 306 11.15 -1.43 -26.91
C GLY A 306 10.36 -0.12 -26.97
N GLU A 307 9.07 -0.22 -27.29
CA GLU A 307 8.14 0.91 -27.36
C GLU A 307 7.64 1.41 -26.00
N ARG A 308 7.95 0.70 -24.90
CA ARG A 308 7.43 1.04 -23.57
C ARG A 308 8.37 2.01 -22.87
N HIS A 309 7.76 3.06 -22.32
CA HIS A 309 8.44 4.09 -21.55
C HIS A 309 7.86 4.13 -20.12
N ALA A 310 8.75 4.29 -19.14
CA ALA A 310 8.37 4.33 -17.74
C ALA A 310 9.29 5.24 -16.92
N LEU A 311 8.77 5.78 -15.82
CA LEU A 311 9.56 6.34 -14.73
C LEU A 311 9.78 5.28 -13.65
N LEU A 312 11.03 4.90 -13.45
CA LEU A 312 11.47 4.06 -12.33
C LEU A 312 11.73 4.93 -11.11
N ILE A 313 10.94 4.73 -10.05
CA ILE A 313 11.17 5.33 -8.73
C ILE A 313 11.59 4.22 -7.77
N ALA A 314 12.73 4.39 -7.10
CA ALA A 314 13.27 3.44 -6.15
C ALA A 314 13.78 4.14 -4.89
N ASP A 315 13.60 3.50 -3.74
CA ASP A 315 14.02 3.97 -2.43
C ASP A 315 14.26 2.80 -1.46
N ALA A 316 14.54 3.08 -0.18
CA ALA A 316 14.77 2.07 0.85
C ALA A 316 13.64 1.03 1.04
N CYS A 317 12.43 1.35 0.59
CA CYS A 317 11.25 0.52 0.78
C CYS A 317 10.91 -0.31 -0.45
N GLY A 318 11.32 0.09 -1.65
CA GLY A 318 11.11 -0.70 -2.86
C GLY A 318 11.40 0.05 -4.15
N ALA A 319 10.89 -0.49 -5.25
CA ALA A 319 10.99 0.10 -6.57
C ALA A 319 9.67 -0.08 -7.32
N VAL A 320 9.29 0.93 -8.11
CA VAL A 320 8.06 0.94 -8.91
C VAL A 320 8.30 1.56 -10.27
N LEU A 321 7.60 1.04 -11.28
CA LEU A 321 7.57 1.61 -12.62
C LEU A 321 6.21 2.29 -12.84
N HIS A 322 6.24 3.58 -13.17
CA HIS A 322 5.07 4.32 -13.62
C HIS A 322 5.11 4.51 -15.13
N PRO A 323 3.98 4.41 -15.85
CA PRO A 323 3.94 4.75 -17.26
C PRO A 323 4.49 6.16 -17.52
N ALA A 324 5.27 6.29 -18.58
CA ALA A 324 5.79 7.55 -19.08
C ALA A 324 5.67 7.60 -20.60
N SER A 325 5.88 8.78 -21.17
CA SER A 325 5.92 9.03 -22.60
C SER A 325 7.35 8.95 -23.17
N ALA A 326 7.45 8.82 -24.49
CA ALA A 326 8.74 8.93 -25.19
C ALA A 326 9.34 10.33 -25.04
N ASP A 327 8.51 11.38 -25.10
CA ASP A 327 8.95 12.78 -24.95
C ASP A 327 9.62 13.02 -23.58
N GLU A 328 9.05 12.47 -22.50
CA GLU A 328 9.67 12.55 -21.16
C GLU A 328 11.02 11.82 -21.09
N TYR A 329 11.15 10.68 -21.77
CA TYR A 329 12.41 9.94 -21.86
C TYR A 329 13.47 10.71 -22.67
N ASP A 330 13.06 11.37 -23.75
CA ASP A 330 13.95 12.12 -24.64
C ASP A 330 14.43 13.43 -24.00
N GLN A 331 13.61 14.06 -23.16
CA GLN A 331 13.95 15.25 -22.37
C GLN A 331 14.79 14.96 -21.11
N ALA A 332 15.23 13.71 -20.92
CA ALA A 332 15.96 13.33 -19.72
C ALA A 332 17.26 14.11 -19.50
N GLU A 333 17.58 14.31 -18.23
CA GLU A 333 18.75 15.06 -17.77
C GLU A 333 20.06 14.28 -18.01
N ASP A 334 21.17 15.01 -17.96
CA ASP A 334 22.49 14.42 -17.93
C ASP A 334 22.69 13.60 -16.64
N SER A 335 23.49 12.55 -16.74
CA SER A 335 23.83 11.73 -15.58
C SER A 335 24.55 12.57 -14.52
N PHE A 336 24.18 12.35 -13.26
CA PHE A 336 24.88 12.97 -12.14
C PHE A 336 26.32 12.43 -12.04
N PRO A 337 27.32 13.27 -11.73
CA PRO A 337 28.70 12.80 -11.61
C PRO A 337 28.86 11.95 -10.35
N ALA A 338 29.23 10.68 -10.53
CA ALA A 338 29.60 9.76 -9.46
C ALA A 338 30.87 8.99 -9.85
N GLN A 339 31.66 8.56 -8.86
CA GLN A 339 32.85 7.76 -9.12
C GLN A 339 32.44 6.32 -9.37
N VAL A 340 32.25 5.97 -10.64
CA VAL A 340 31.83 4.64 -11.07
C VAL A 340 32.92 4.00 -11.91
N ALA A 341 33.32 2.78 -11.54
CA ALA A 341 34.20 1.95 -12.36
C ALA A 341 33.61 0.54 -12.48
N VAL A 342 33.39 0.09 -13.70
CA VAL A 342 32.92 -1.26 -14.01
C VAL A 342 34.14 -2.16 -14.23
N ARG A 343 34.21 -3.27 -13.51
CA ARG A 343 35.18 -4.35 -13.69
C ARG A 343 34.43 -5.67 -13.91
N GLU A 344 35.14 -6.67 -14.40
CA GLU A 344 34.57 -8.00 -14.60
C GLU A 344 33.97 -8.51 -13.28
N GLY A 345 32.65 -8.75 -13.27
CA GLY A 345 31.92 -9.22 -12.10
C GLY A 345 31.77 -8.24 -10.93
N THR A 346 32.25 -7.00 -11.03
CA THR A 346 32.25 -6.04 -9.92
C THR A 346 32.04 -4.60 -10.38
N LEU A 347 31.21 -3.86 -9.65
CA LEU A 347 31.01 -2.43 -9.81
C LEU A 347 31.58 -1.69 -8.60
N ALA A 348 32.55 -0.80 -8.84
CA ALA A 348 33.00 0.14 -7.83
C ALA A 348 32.17 1.43 -7.95
N ILE A 349 31.51 1.83 -6.86
CA ILE A 349 30.73 3.07 -6.75
C ILE A 349 31.19 3.80 -5.48
N ASN A 350 31.72 5.02 -5.61
CA ASN A 350 32.14 5.85 -4.48
C ASN A 350 33.05 5.10 -3.49
N GLY A 351 33.96 4.26 -4.01
CA GLY A 351 34.88 3.44 -3.21
C GLY A 351 34.29 2.13 -2.64
N ARG A 352 32.99 1.88 -2.80
CA ARG A 352 32.33 0.61 -2.44
C ARG A 352 32.35 -0.35 -3.62
N GLU A 353 32.75 -1.60 -3.40
CA GLU A 353 32.66 -2.66 -4.41
C GLU A 353 31.37 -3.46 -4.25
N VAL A 354 30.66 -3.67 -5.35
CA VAL A 354 29.41 -4.42 -5.43
C VAL A 354 29.57 -5.52 -6.47
N ALA A 355 29.41 -6.78 -6.05
CA ALA A 355 29.43 -7.91 -6.98
C ALA A 355 28.27 -7.82 -7.98
N LEU A 356 28.59 -7.88 -9.26
CA LEU A 356 27.65 -8.01 -10.37
C LEU A 356 27.74 -9.42 -10.94
N ALA A 357 26.63 -10.15 -10.95
CA ALA A 357 26.54 -11.44 -11.64
C ALA A 357 26.37 -11.25 -13.17
N LEU A 358 27.11 -10.30 -13.76
CA LEU A 358 26.98 -9.88 -15.15
C LEU A 358 28.36 -9.64 -15.78
N PRO A 359 28.54 -9.96 -17.07
CA PRO A 359 29.73 -9.57 -17.80
C PRO A 359 29.91 -8.05 -17.76
N ALA A 360 31.14 -7.57 -17.59
CA ALA A 360 31.45 -6.13 -17.65
C ALA A 360 31.13 -5.51 -19.01
N GLU A 361 31.19 -6.33 -20.07
CA GLU A 361 30.93 -5.90 -21.43
C GLU A 361 29.52 -5.32 -21.57
N ARG A 362 29.46 -4.08 -22.09
CA ARG A 362 28.21 -3.37 -22.43
C ARG A 362 27.28 -3.11 -21.25
N LEU A 363 27.77 -3.18 -20.01
CA LEU A 363 27.03 -2.63 -18.88
C LEU A 363 26.90 -1.12 -19.04
N ALA A 364 25.67 -0.62 -18.90
CA ALA A 364 25.42 0.81 -18.81
C ALA A 364 25.06 1.16 -17.36
N VAL A 365 25.76 2.18 -16.84
CA VAL A 365 25.51 2.73 -15.51
C VAL A 365 25.10 4.18 -15.66
N VAL A 366 23.94 4.52 -15.11
CA VAL A 366 23.43 5.89 -15.10
C VAL A 366 23.20 6.31 -13.66
N CYS A 367 23.71 7.47 -13.29
CA CYS A 367 23.59 7.99 -11.93
C CYS A 367 22.63 9.17 -11.90
N ASN A 368 21.83 9.24 -10.85
CA ASN A 368 21.18 10.49 -10.43
C ASN A 368 21.81 10.95 -9.11
N ARG A 369 21.19 11.92 -8.43
CA ARG A 369 21.72 12.45 -7.17
C ARG A 369 21.85 11.42 -6.03
N TYR A 370 21.02 10.37 -6.04
CA TYR A 370 20.83 9.47 -4.90
C TYR A 370 21.16 8.00 -5.20
N ALA A 371 21.23 7.62 -6.47
CA ALA A 371 21.35 6.23 -6.88
C ALA A 371 22.08 6.07 -8.23
N ALA A 372 22.60 4.88 -8.44
CA ALA A 372 23.08 4.38 -9.72
C ALA A 372 22.16 3.25 -10.23
N ALA A 373 21.66 3.38 -11.45
CA ALA A 373 20.96 2.32 -12.17
C ALA A 373 21.93 1.60 -13.10
N VAL A 374 21.98 0.27 -12.97
CA VAL A 374 22.82 -0.61 -13.78
C VAL A 374 21.93 -1.45 -14.67
N THR A 375 22.25 -1.45 -15.97
CA THR A 375 21.54 -2.23 -16.99
C THR A 375 22.52 -3.03 -17.84
N SER A 376 22.04 -4.11 -18.44
CA SER A 376 22.82 -5.01 -19.27
C SER A 376 22.01 -5.43 -20.50
N PRO A 377 22.64 -5.61 -21.68
CA PRO A 377 21.96 -6.21 -22.82
C PRO A 377 21.60 -7.69 -22.62
N TYR A 378 22.13 -8.32 -21.57
CA TYR A 378 21.90 -9.75 -21.27
C TYR A 378 20.76 -9.99 -20.28
N THR A 379 20.22 -8.93 -19.66
CA THR A 379 19.13 -9.05 -18.69
C THR A 379 17.96 -8.15 -19.04
N HIS A 380 16.78 -8.58 -18.61
CA HIS A 380 15.57 -7.77 -18.62
C HIS A 380 15.33 -7.21 -17.22
N ALA A 381 16.38 -6.69 -16.59
CA ALA A 381 16.33 -6.20 -15.21
C ALA A 381 17.21 -4.97 -15.06
N ILE A 382 16.84 -4.11 -14.13
CA ILE A 382 17.58 -2.92 -13.71
C ILE A 382 17.96 -3.14 -12.26
N ARG A 383 19.24 -2.98 -11.93
CA ARG A 383 19.71 -2.97 -10.54
C ARG A 383 19.97 -1.54 -10.12
N VAL A 384 19.28 -1.09 -9.07
CA VAL A 384 19.41 0.26 -8.52
C VAL A 384 20.18 0.20 -7.21
N LEU A 385 21.26 0.96 -7.10
CA LEU A 385 22.18 0.99 -5.97
C LEU A 385 22.19 2.39 -5.33
N PRO A 386 22.16 2.52 -3.99
CA PRO A 386 22.38 3.80 -3.32
C PRO A 386 23.78 4.36 -3.62
N LEU A 387 23.91 5.68 -3.79
CA LEU A 387 25.21 6.36 -3.97
C LEU A 387 25.88 6.76 -2.67
#